data_AF-A0A7W6BVY8-F1
#
_entry.id   AF-A0A7W6BVY8-F1
#
_cell.length_a   1.000
_cell.length_b   1.000
_cell.length_c   1.000
_cell.angle_alpha   90.00
_cell.angle_beta   90.00
_cell.angle_gamma   90.00
#
_symmetry.space_group_name_H-M   'P 1'
#
loop_
_entity.id
_entity.type
_entity.pdbx_description
1 polymer ?
#
loop_
_entity_poly.entity_id
_entity_poly.type
_entity_poly.pdbx_seq_one_letter_code
_entity_poly.pdbx_strand_id
1 'polypeptide(L)'
;MLCSIIEYLRMHHEPAATIIAKFGGIREVASIVDVNVHTVTKWRLSKDKGGTGGSVPHWHVPKLIAEAESRGVDLTYSDFFAPSMAAPSSDDGKNGADAPVCHVNPAASASPVRAVS
;
A
#
# COMPACT_ATOMS: atom_id res chain seq x y z
N MET A 1 -15.32 33.09 3.91
CA MET A 1 -15.43 31.63 3.75
C MET A 1 -14.06 30.99 3.51
N LEU A 2 -13.10 31.16 4.43
CA LEU A 2 -11.76 30.55 4.35
C LEU A 2 -11.52 29.53 5.49
N CYS A 3 -12.54 29.31 6.33
CA CYS A 3 -12.42 28.57 7.59
C CYS A 3 -12.35 27.04 7.42
N SER A 4 -12.62 26.49 6.23
CA SER A 4 -12.59 25.03 6.01
C SER A 4 -11.30 24.49 5.40
N ILE A 5 -10.43 25.34 4.83
CA ILE A 5 -9.19 24.90 4.17
C ILE A 5 -8.11 24.55 5.21
N ILE A 6 -8.04 25.28 6.34
CA ILE A 6 -7.00 25.08 7.36
C ILE A 6 -7.30 23.89 8.29
N GLU A 7 -8.57 23.56 8.55
CA GLU A 7 -8.94 22.33 9.30
C GLU A 7 -8.71 21.04 8.47
N TYR A 8 -8.81 21.14 7.15
CA TYR A 8 -8.51 20.04 6.23
C TYR A 8 -7.04 19.61 6.23
N LEU A 9 -6.16 20.46 6.76
CA LEU A 9 -4.72 20.28 6.76
C LEU A 9 -4.20 19.28 7.82
N ARG A 10 -5.08 18.70 8.64
CA ARG A 10 -4.71 17.75 9.71
C ARG A 10 -5.15 16.29 9.50
N MET A 11 -5.90 16.00 8.44
CA MET A 11 -6.46 14.66 8.17
C MET A 11 -6.09 14.21 6.76
N HIS A 12 -4.80 13.96 6.53
CA HIS A 12 -4.30 13.53 5.24
C HIS A 12 -4.10 12.03 5.18
N HIS A 13 -4.64 11.43 4.13
CA HIS A 13 -4.47 10.03 3.81
C HIS A 13 -3.28 9.86 2.87
N GLU A 14 -2.44 8.89 3.21
CA GLU A 14 -1.35 8.40 2.38
C GLU A 14 -1.88 7.43 1.31
N PRO A 15 -1.22 7.32 0.15
CA PRO A 15 0.06 7.94 -0.23
C PRO A 15 -0.01 9.36 -0.82
N ALA A 16 -1.20 9.90 -1.11
CA ALA A 16 -1.34 11.18 -1.80
C ALA A 16 -0.64 12.35 -1.09
N ALA A 17 -0.64 12.39 0.24
CA ALA A 17 -0.02 13.50 0.97
C ALA A 17 1.50 13.54 0.78
N THR A 18 2.19 12.40 0.87
CA THR A 18 3.63 12.30 0.64
C THR A 18 4.00 12.69 -0.79
N ILE A 19 3.26 12.18 -1.78
CA ILE A 19 3.51 12.50 -3.20
C ILE A 19 3.38 14.00 -3.43
N ILE A 20 2.31 14.62 -2.92
CA ILE A 20 2.08 16.05 -3.03
C ILE A 20 3.20 16.86 -2.35
N ALA A 21 3.72 16.38 -1.23
CA ALA A 21 4.85 17.02 -0.55
C ALA A 21 6.15 16.94 -1.38
N LYS A 22 6.43 15.80 -2.03
CA LYS A 22 7.59 15.62 -2.91
C LYS A 22 7.60 16.62 -4.08
N PHE A 23 6.44 16.98 -4.61
CA PHE A 23 6.30 17.99 -5.67
C PHE A 23 6.29 19.45 -5.19
N GLY A 24 6.41 19.70 -3.88
CA GLY A 24 6.40 21.07 -3.34
C GLY A 24 5.00 21.65 -3.09
N GLY A 25 3.94 20.82 -3.19
CA GLY A 25 2.60 21.16 -2.71
C GLY A 25 1.47 20.99 -3.74
N ILE A 26 0.25 21.24 -3.26
CA ILE A 26 -1.00 20.96 -4.00
C ILE A 26 -1.08 21.77 -5.30
N ARG A 27 -0.64 23.03 -5.28
CA ARG A 27 -0.71 23.92 -6.45
C ARG A 27 0.18 23.43 -7.59
N GLU A 28 1.36 22.93 -7.26
CA GLU A 28 2.30 22.43 -8.25
C GLU A 28 1.74 21.18 -8.93
N VAL A 29 1.28 20.21 -8.12
CA VAL A 29 0.64 18.99 -8.63
C VAL A 29 -0.59 19.31 -9.48
N ALA A 30 -1.42 20.26 -9.06
CA ALA A 30 -2.58 20.71 -9.81
C ALA A 30 -2.20 21.29 -11.18
N SER A 31 -1.12 22.08 -11.24
CA SER A 31 -0.58 22.62 -12.49
C SER A 31 -0.01 21.53 -13.39
N ILE A 32 0.70 20.55 -12.83
CA ILE A 32 1.27 19.43 -13.59
C ILE A 32 0.15 18.61 -14.22
N VAL A 33 -0.88 18.25 -13.46
CA VAL A 33 -1.95 17.35 -13.93
C VAL A 33 -3.11 18.06 -14.63
N ASP A 34 -3.07 19.39 -14.71
CA ASP A 34 -4.10 20.26 -15.29
C ASP A 34 -5.49 20.03 -14.67
N VAL A 35 -5.56 20.08 -13.33
CA VAL A 35 -6.82 19.95 -12.59
C VAL A 35 -6.95 21.04 -11.54
N ASN A 36 -8.18 21.24 -11.05
CA ASN A 36 -8.43 22.18 -9.96
C ASN A 36 -7.68 21.76 -8.67
N VAL A 37 -7.08 22.72 -7.99
CA VAL A 37 -6.44 22.57 -6.66
C VAL A 37 -7.37 21.85 -5.67
N HIS A 38 -8.68 22.08 -5.74
CA HIS A 38 -9.65 21.40 -4.88
C HIS A 38 -9.72 19.90 -5.15
N THR A 39 -9.59 19.47 -6.41
CA THR A 39 -9.53 18.05 -6.79
C THR A 39 -8.32 17.36 -6.18
N VAL A 40 -7.13 17.97 -6.30
CA VAL A 40 -5.89 17.45 -5.70
C VAL A 40 -5.99 17.44 -4.17
N THR A 41 -6.60 18.47 -3.58
CA THR A 41 -6.87 18.51 -2.13
C THR A 41 -7.73 17.33 -1.70
N LYS A 42 -8.73 16.94 -2.50
CA LYS A 42 -9.61 15.80 -2.21
C LYS A 42 -8.92 14.44 -2.27
N TRP A 43 -7.79 14.32 -2.94
CA TRP A 43 -7.05 13.04 -2.97
C TRP A 43 -6.53 12.65 -1.59
N ARG A 44 -6.32 13.61 -0.70
CA ARG A 44 -5.79 13.41 0.65
C ARG A 44 -6.88 13.11 1.68
N LEU A 45 -8.14 13.07 1.28
CA LEU A 45 -9.26 12.91 2.21
C LEU A 45 -9.72 11.48 2.35
N SER A 46 -10.33 11.18 3.49
CA SER A 46 -11.10 9.95 3.71
C SER A 46 -12.26 9.84 2.72
N LYS A 47 -12.65 8.59 2.40
CA LYS A 47 -13.79 8.31 1.53
C LYS A 47 -15.11 8.82 2.12
N ASP A 48 -15.26 8.76 3.45
CA ASP A 48 -16.44 9.26 4.18
C ASP A 48 -16.68 10.77 3.99
N LYS A 49 -15.62 11.52 3.68
CA LYS A 49 -15.67 12.97 3.44
C LYS A 49 -15.71 13.31 1.94
N GLY A 50 -15.98 12.33 1.08
CA GLY A 50 -15.99 12.49 -0.37
C GLY A 50 -14.59 12.62 -0.99
N GLY A 51 -13.60 12.00 -0.35
CA GLY A 51 -12.22 11.86 -0.80
C GLY A 51 -11.92 10.54 -1.50
N THR A 52 -10.66 10.36 -1.91
CA THR A 52 -10.19 9.09 -2.51
C THR A 52 -9.56 8.14 -1.50
N GLY A 53 -9.45 8.54 -0.24
CA GLY A 53 -8.77 7.79 0.82
C GLY A 53 -7.25 7.78 0.69
N GLY A 54 -6.65 8.80 0.06
CA GLY A 54 -5.20 8.86 -0.16
C GLY A 54 -4.76 8.34 -1.52
N SER A 55 -5.67 7.79 -2.32
CA SER A 55 -5.35 7.29 -3.65
C SER A 55 -5.27 8.43 -4.67
N VAL A 56 -4.18 8.52 -5.41
CA VAL A 56 -4.11 9.35 -6.62
C VAL A 56 -4.79 8.58 -7.76
N PRO A 57 -5.65 9.21 -8.57
CA PRO A 57 -6.27 8.53 -9.71
C PRO A 57 -5.24 8.04 -10.74
N HIS A 58 -5.39 6.80 -11.19
CA HIS A 58 -4.39 6.11 -12.03
C HIS A 58 -4.06 6.85 -13.33
N TRP A 59 -5.02 7.57 -13.93
CA TRP A 59 -4.80 8.33 -15.17
C TRP A 59 -3.85 9.52 -15.00
N HIS A 60 -3.64 10.02 -13.78
CA HIS A 60 -2.67 11.09 -13.50
C HIS A 60 -1.27 10.57 -13.18
N VAL A 61 -1.13 9.28 -12.83
CA VAL A 61 0.14 8.68 -12.38
C VAL A 61 1.25 8.79 -13.44
N PRO A 62 1.04 8.43 -14.72
CA PRO A 62 2.10 8.50 -15.72
C PRO A 62 2.64 9.92 -15.92
N LYS A 63 1.76 10.93 -15.84
CA LYS A 63 2.13 12.33 -16.01
C LYS A 63 2.98 12.83 -14.84
N LEU A 64 2.66 12.40 -13.61
CA LEU A 64 3.44 12.72 -12.43
C LEU A 64 4.81 12.06 -12.45
N ILE A 65 4.91 10.80 -12.89
CA ILE A 65 6.20 10.11 -13.05
C ILE A 65 7.09 10.82 -14.08
N ALA A 66 6.56 11.13 -15.26
CA ALA A 66 7.32 11.84 -16.29
C ALA A 66 7.84 13.20 -15.81
N GLU A 67 7.02 13.93 -15.04
CA GLU A 67 7.43 15.22 -14.46
C GLU A 67 8.43 15.05 -13.32
N ALA A 68 8.33 13.99 -12.52
CA ALA A 68 9.30 13.67 -11.49
C ALA A 68 10.68 13.38 -12.09
N GLU A 69 10.75 12.59 -13.16
CA GLU A 69 11.98 12.31 -13.91
C GLU A 69 12.60 13.60 -14.48
N SER A 70 11.76 14.47 -15.08
CA SER A 70 12.19 15.77 -15.61
C SER A 70 12.79 16.69 -14.54
N ARG A 71 12.24 16.66 -13.31
CA ARG A 71 12.65 17.51 -12.19
C ARG A 71 13.71 16.87 -11.28
N GLY A 72 14.07 15.60 -11.51
CA GLY A 72 14.95 14.84 -10.61
C GLY A 72 14.33 14.54 -9.24
N VAL A 73 13.00 14.43 -9.16
CA VAL A 73 12.30 14.02 -7.93
C VAL A 73 12.30 12.50 -7.86
N ASP A 74 12.76 11.94 -6.74
CA ASP A 74 12.73 10.50 -6.48
C ASP A 74 11.29 10.02 -6.20
N LEU A 75 10.61 9.59 -7.26
CA LEU A 75 9.24 9.09 -7.23
C LEU A 75 9.10 7.89 -8.15
N THR A 76 8.64 6.77 -7.60
CA THR A 76 8.43 5.53 -8.33
C THR A 76 6.94 5.18 -8.38
N TYR A 77 6.56 4.25 -9.27
CA TYR A 77 5.19 3.74 -9.32
C TYR A 77 4.75 3.10 -8.00
N SER A 78 5.68 2.49 -7.25
CA SER A 78 5.43 1.87 -5.96
C SER A 78 4.94 2.87 -4.91
N ASP A 79 5.37 4.13 -4.98
CA ASP A 79 4.93 5.19 -4.05
C ASP A 79 3.43 5.49 -4.17
N PHE A 80 2.79 5.19 -5.30
CA PHE A 80 1.35 5.42 -5.53
C PHE A 80 0.45 4.35 -4.92
N PHE A 81 1.03 3.22 -4.53
CA PHE A 81 0.33 2.18 -3.81
C PHE A 81 0.59 2.40 -2.32
N ALA A 82 -0.48 2.45 -1.52
CA ALA A 82 -0.30 2.36 -0.08
C ALA A 82 0.53 1.11 0.22
N PRO A 83 1.43 1.11 1.22
CA PRO A 83 1.92 -0.15 1.75
C PRO A 83 0.68 -0.89 2.21
N SER A 84 0.20 -1.84 1.41
CA SER A 84 -0.62 -2.93 1.90
C SER A 84 0.17 -3.41 3.09
N MET A 85 -0.35 -3.20 4.29
CA MET A 85 0.21 -3.64 5.55
C MET A 85 0.94 -4.95 5.26
N ALA A 86 2.26 -4.87 5.07
CA ALA A 86 3.04 -6.04 4.75
C ALA A 86 2.80 -6.89 5.99
N ALA A 87 2.17 -8.04 5.77
CA ALA A 87 1.82 -8.97 6.84
C ALA A 87 3.00 -9.01 7.82
N PRO A 88 2.78 -8.87 9.13
CA PRO A 88 3.87 -8.95 10.09
C PRO A 88 4.61 -10.24 9.77
N SER A 89 5.82 -10.07 9.24
CA SER A 89 6.76 -11.13 8.95
C SER A 89 6.91 -11.87 10.26
N SER A 90 6.26 -13.03 10.35
CA SER A 90 6.42 -13.98 11.44
C SER A 90 7.81 -14.59 11.28
N ASP A 91 8.84 -13.81 11.58
CA ASP A 91 10.21 -14.27 11.76
C ASP A 91 10.60 -13.91 13.20
N ASP A 92 9.97 -14.60 14.14
CA ASP A 92 10.46 -14.71 15.51
C ASP A 92 11.00 -16.13 15.67
N GLY A 93 12.28 -16.29 15.33
CA GLY A 93 13.06 -17.45 15.68
C GLY A 93 13.08 -17.63 17.20
N LYS A 94 12.40 -18.68 17.69
CA LYS A 94 12.68 -19.25 19.01
C LYS A 94 13.43 -20.56 18.85
N ASN A 95 14.75 -20.44 18.98
CA ASN A 95 15.62 -21.55 19.36
C ASN A 95 15.35 -21.84 20.84
N GLY A 96 15.01 -23.08 21.19
CA GLY A 96 14.86 -23.46 22.59
C GLY A 96 14.19 -24.80 22.77
N ALA A 97 15.02 -25.84 22.83
CA ALA A 97 14.88 -27.10 23.56
C ALA A 97 13.45 -27.53 23.95
N ASP A 98 13.02 -28.67 23.39
CA ASP A 98 12.42 -29.78 24.15
C ASP A 98 12.27 -30.99 23.20
N ALA A 99 13.29 -31.85 23.19
CA ALA A 99 13.00 -33.28 23.07
C ALA A 99 12.40 -33.68 24.42
N PRO A 100 11.32 -34.48 24.47
CA PRO A 100 11.55 -35.91 24.31
C PRO A 100 10.37 -36.74 23.75
N VAL A 101 10.74 -37.99 23.49
CA VAL A 101 9.88 -39.19 23.38
C VAL A 101 9.24 -39.46 22.02
N CYS A 102 9.96 -40.33 21.30
CA CYS A 102 9.43 -41.34 20.42
C CYS A 102 8.29 -42.14 21.09
N HIS A 103 7.05 -41.92 20.66
CA HIS A 103 6.06 -43.00 20.68
C HIS A 103 6.27 -43.83 19.42
N VAL A 104 7.03 -44.91 19.60
CA VAL A 104 6.89 -46.08 18.75
C VAL A 104 5.45 -46.55 18.89
N ASN A 105 4.79 -46.90 17.79
CA ASN A 105 4.17 -48.22 17.75
C ASN A 105 4.06 -48.77 16.32
N PRO A 106 4.28 -50.08 16.18
CA PRO A 106 4.55 -50.75 14.92
C PRO A 106 3.28 -51.32 14.28
N ALA A 107 3.50 -52.07 13.19
CA ALA A 107 2.55 -52.94 12.46
C ALA A 107 1.77 -52.20 11.36
N ALA A 108 1.68 -52.70 10.13
CA ALA A 108 2.27 -53.86 9.50
C ALA A 108 2.13 -53.67 7.99
N SER A 109 3.16 -54.10 7.27
CA SER A 109 3.13 -54.42 5.86
C SER A 109 2.03 -55.43 5.53
N ALA A 110 1.14 -55.11 4.58
CA ALA A 110 0.43 -56.10 3.77
C ALA A 110 -0.23 -55.45 2.53
N SER A 111 0.51 -55.33 1.44
CA SER A 111 0.00 -55.76 0.12
C SER A 111 0.18 -57.30 0.06
N PRO A 112 -0.46 -58.10 -0.83
CA PRO A 112 -1.17 -57.73 -2.06
C PRO A 112 -2.46 -58.58 -2.32
N VAL A 113 -2.95 -58.50 -3.56
CA VAL A 113 -3.83 -59.41 -4.31
C VAL A 113 -5.33 -59.50 -3.99
N ARG A 114 -6.15 -59.11 -4.97
CA ARG A 114 -7.35 -59.88 -5.31
C ARG A 114 -7.66 -59.79 -6.80
N ALA A 115 -7.66 -60.97 -7.42
CA ALA A 115 -8.12 -61.26 -8.77
C ALA A 115 -9.65 -61.36 -8.83
N VAL A 116 -10.17 -61.48 -10.07
CA VAL A 116 -11.53 -61.91 -10.50
C VAL A 116 -12.57 -60.78 -10.52
N SER A 117 -13.34 -60.53 -11.59
CA SER A 117 -13.80 -61.37 -12.72
C SER A 117 -13.83 -60.60 -14.04
#